data_AF-A0A6A5TBJ0-F1
#
_entry.id   AF-A0A6A5TBJ0-F1
#
_cell.length_a   1.000
_cell.length_b   1.000
_cell.length_c   1.000
_cell.angle_alpha   90.00
_cell.angle_beta   90.00
_cell.angle_gamma   90.00
#
_symmetry.space_group_name_H-M   'P 1'
#
loop_
_entity.id
_entity.type
_entity.pdbx_description
1 polymer ?
#
loop_
_entity_poly.entity_id
_entity_poly.type
_entity_poly.pdbx_seq_one_letter_code
_entity_poly.pdbx_strand_id
1 'polypeptide(L)' 'AKESPLLRLPREVRDMIYKYAIGGHEVNPKHSPGYYSGKYRFGDETEQNWENMFSLGLTCRQLNKETENMVYTLNIF' A
#
# COMPACT_ATOMS: atom_id res chain seq x y z
N ALA A 1 -6.44 5.71 -25.54
CA ALA A 1 -5.66 5.21 -24.39
C ALA A 1 -6.24 3.86 -23.97
N LYS A 2 -5.42 2.83 -23.78
CA LYS A 2 -5.91 1.50 -23.34
C LYS A 2 -6.26 1.62 -21.85
N GLU A 3 -7.53 1.59 -21.50
CA GLU A 3 -7.96 1.59 -20.10
C GLU A 3 -7.31 0.43 -19.36
N SER A 4 -6.81 0.71 -18.15
CA SER A 4 -6.20 -0.30 -17.28
C SER A 4 -7.20 -1.45 -17.08
N PRO A 5 -6.78 -2.73 -17.23
CA PRO A 5 -7.66 -3.88 -17.01
C PRO A 5 -8.35 -3.85 -15.64
N LEU A 6 -7.69 -3.30 -14.62
CA LEU A 6 -8.24 -3.14 -13.27
C LEU A 6 -9.46 -2.22 -13.23
N LEU A 7 -9.50 -1.18 -14.06
CA LEU A 7 -10.63 -0.24 -14.08
C LEU A 7 -11.89 -0.83 -14.72
N ARG A 8 -11.76 -1.93 -15.45
CA ARG A 8 -12.90 -2.66 -16.03
C ARG A 8 -13.62 -3.54 -15.00
N LEU A 9 -12.96 -3.82 -13.87
CA LEU A 9 -13.55 -4.61 -12.79
C LEU A 9 -14.52 -3.74 -11.98
N PRO A 10 -15.61 -4.31 -11.45
CA PRO A 10 -16.46 -3.64 -10.47
C PRO A 10 -15.67 -3.17 -9.25
N ARG A 11 -16.16 -2.12 -8.59
CA ARG A 11 -15.47 -1.49 -7.44
C ARG A 11 -15.20 -2.49 -6.32
N GLU A 12 -16.15 -3.36 -6.05
CA GLU A 12 -16.07 -4.38 -5.00
C GLU A 12 -14.90 -5.35 -5.23
N VAL A 13 -14.66 -5.73 -6.49
CA VAL A 13 -13.54 -6.61 -6.84
C VAL A 13 -12.21 -5.88 -6.68
N ARG A 14 -12.15 -4.60 -7.04
CA ARG A 14 -10.95 -3.78 -6.84
C ARG A 14 -10.64 -3.65 -5.34
N ASP A 15 -11.64 -3.36 -4.53
CA ASP A 15 -11.49 -3.27 -3.07
C ASP A 15 -10.97 -4.59 -2.47
N MET A 16 -11.43 -5.75 -2.97
CA MET A 16 -10.89 -7.05 -2.54
C MET A 16 -9.42 -7.24 -2.93
N ILE A 17 -9.07 -6.95 -4.20
CA ILE A 17 -7.67 -7.05 -4.67
C ILE A 17 -6.77 -6.17 -3.80
N TYR A 18 -7.20 -4.94 -3.50
CA TYR A 18 -6.47 -4.08 -2.59
C TYR A 18 -6.35 -4.69 -1.21
N LYS A 19 -7.45 -5.16 -0.60
CA LYS A 19 -7.40 -5.79 0.72
C LYS A 19 -6.38 -6.93 0.81
N TYR A 20 -6.28 -7.76 -0.23
CA TYR A 20 -5.28 -8.83 -0.28
C TYR A 20 -3.86 -8.33 -0.55
N ALA A 21 -3.70 -7.24 -1.31
CA ALA A 21 -2.39 -6.71 -1.67
C ALA A 21 -1.75 -5.83 -0.57
N ILE A 22 -2.57 -5.14 0.22
CA ILE A 22 -2.12 -4.10 1.17
C ILE A 22 -2.55 -4.34 2.61
N GLY A 23 -3.25 -5.43 2.93
CA GLY A 23 -3.79 -5.67 4.28
C GLY A 23 -3.05 -6.75 5.05
N GLY A 24 -3.15 -6.71 6.38
CA GLY A 24 -2.59 -7.72 7.28
C GLY A 24 -1.13 -7.50 7.66
N HIS A 25 -0.60 -6.29 7.45
CA HIS A 25 0.76 -5.94 7.83
C HIS A 25 0.79 -5.23 9.18
N GLU A 26 1.80 -5.58 9.98
CA GLU A 26 2.15 -4.84 11.19
C GLU A 26 3.35 -3.96 10.91
N VAL A 27 3.18 -2.68 11.18
CA VAL A 27 3.99 -1.60 10.68
C VAL A 27 4.65 -0.91 11.87
N ASN A 28 5.71 -1.52 12.40
CA ASN A 28 6.51 -1.00 13.52
C ASN A 28 7.65 -0.05 13.12
N PRO A 29 7.56 1.28 13.37
CA PRO A 29 8.60 2.21 12.92
C PRO A 29 9.89 1.93 13.67
N LYS A 30 10.85 1.25 13.03
CA LYS A 30 12.18 1.10 13.64
C LYS A 30 12.81 2.48 13.61
N HIS A 31 12.87 3.09 14.79
CA HIS A 31 13.65 4.30 15.00
C HIS A 31 15.12 3.93 14.79
N SER A 32 15.67 4.23 13.60
CA SER A 32 17.11 4.17 13.40
C SER A 32 17.69 5.48 13.91
N PRO A 33 18.44 5.47 15.03
CA PRO A 33 19.02 6.69 15.57
C PRO A 33 20.19 7.08 14.67
N GLY A 34 19.97 7.95 13.69
CA GLY A 34 21.11 8.45 12.90
C GLY A 34 20.83 9.17 11.59
N TYR A 35 19.63 9.11 11.01
CA TYR A 35 19.40 9.77 9.72
C TYR A 35 18.10 10.57 9.69
N TYR A 36 18.24 11.90 9.74
CA TYR A 36 17.22 12.89 9.35
C TYR A 36 16.98 12.87 7.83
N SER A 37 16.77 11.68 7.25
CA SER A 37 16.47 11.52 5.84
C SER A 37 15.30 10.56 5.66
N GLY A 38 14.13 10.92 6.19
CA GLY A 38 12.79 10.55 5.67
C GLY A 38 12.48 9.08 5.36
N LYS A 39 13.33 8.13 5.74
CA LYS A 39 13.19 6.72 5.42
C LYS A 39 12.94 6.00 6.72
N TYR A 40 11.67 5.96 7.10
CA TYR A 40 11.20 5.03 8.11
C TYR A 40 11.55 3.63 7.61
N ARG A 41 12.54 3.00 8.24
CA ARG A 41 12.79 1.58 8.05
C ARG A 41 12.00 0.85 9.11
N PHE A 42 11.21 -0.12 8.69
CA PHE A 42 10.45 -1.01 9.55
C PHE A 42 11.07 -2.40 9.30
N GLY A 43 11.22 -3.26 10.31
CA GLY A 43 11.70 -4.63 10.09
C GLY A 43 11.34 -5.53 11.28
N ASP A 44 11.65 -6.81 11.33
CA ASP A 44 11.89 -7.85 10.30
C ASP A 44 10.78 -8.90 10.56
N GLU A 45 10.12 -9.50 9.57
CA GLU A 45 10.57 -10.75 8.91
C GLU A 45 10.34 -10.76 7.39
N THR A 46 9.79 -9.69 6.81
CA THR A 46 9.74 -9.51 5.36
C THR A 46 10.11 -8.07 5.07
N GLU A 47 11.20 -7.82 4.33
CA GLU A 47 11.53 -6.53 3.73
C GLU A 47 10.44 -6.11 2.73
N GLN A 48 9.23 -5.85 3.20
CA GLN A 48 8.20 -5.28 2.36
C GLN A 48 8.51 -3.81 2.19
N ASN A 49 9.19 -3.54 1.07
CA ASN A 49 9.40 -2.20 0.58
C ASN A 49 8.02 -1.51 0.48
N TRP A 50 7.88 -0.41 1.21
CA TRP A 50 6.67 0.39 1.26
C TRP A 50 6.22 0.87 -0.13
N GLU A 51 7.19 1.06 -1.02
CA GLU A 51 6.95 1.38 -2.44
C GLU A 51 6.21 0.24 -3.16
N ASN A 52 6.49 -1.02 -2.80
CA ASN A 52 5.80 -2.19 -3.36
C ASN A 52 4.39 -2.32 -2.80
N MET A 53 4.19 -2.02 -1.51
CA MET A 53 2.86 -2.07 -0.88
C MET A 53 1.89 -1.11 -1.57
N PHE A 54 2.32 0.09 -1.93
CA PHE A 54 1.46 1.05 -2.62
C PHE A 54 1.49 0.95 -4.15
N SER A 55 2.30 0.06 -4.72
CA SER A 55 2.54 -0.01 -6.17
C SER A 55 1.24 -0.09 -6.98
N LEU A 56 0.24 -0.83 -6.49
CA LEU A 56 -1.06 -0.94 -7.13
C LEU A 56 -1.79 0.41 -7.22
N GLY A 57 -1.84 1.17 -6.12
CA GLY A 57 -2.38 2.55 -6.05
C GLY A 57 -1.66 3.50 -6.99
N LEU A 58 -0.34 3.39 -7.06
CA LEU A 58 0.49 4.27 -7.87
C LEU A 58 0.33 4.05 -9.38
N THR A 59 -0.20 2.90 -9.82
CA THR A 59 -0.44 2.64 -11.25
C THR A 59 -1.59 3.45 -11.85
N CYS A 60 -2.55 3.90 -11.02
CA CYS A 60 -3.74 4.61 -11.51
C CYS A 60 -4.27 5.62 -10.50
N ARG A 61 -4.42 6.88 -10.95
CA ARG A 61 -4.96 7.98 -10.11
C ARG A 61 -6.33 7.67 -9.49
N GLN A 62 -7.21 6.98 -10.22
CA GLN A 62 -8.54 6.64 -9.71
C GLN A 62 -8.45 5.62 -8.58
N LEU A 63 -7.70 4.54 -8.79
CA LEU A 63 -7.48 3.53 -7.76
C LEU A 63 -6.83 4.14 -6.52
N ASN A 64 -5.80 4.98 -6.71
CA ASN A 64 -5.13 5.66 -5.61
C ASN A 64 -6.12 6.43 -4.72
N LYS A 65 -7.05 7.16 -5.33
CA LYS A 65 -8.07 7.91 -4.61
C LYS A 65 -9.12 7.02 -3.93
N GLU A 66 -9.48 5.89 -4.54
CA GLU A 66 -10.40 4.92 -3.96
C GLU A 66 -9.82 4.24 -2.70
N THR A 67 -8.50 4.08 -2.64
CA THR A 67 -7.84 3.20 -1.66
C THR A 67 -6.93 3.94 -0.68
N GLU A 68 -6.83 5.27 -0.76
CA GLU A 68 -5.95 6.13 0.04
C GLU A 68 -6.05 5.84 1.55
N ASN A 69 -7.26 5.61 2.05
CA ASN A 69 -7.51 5.35 3.47
C ASN A 69 -7.46 3.87 3.86
N MET A 70 -7.53 2.95 2.89
CA MET A 70 -7.61 1.52 3.19
C MET A 70 -6.36 1.02 3.91
N VAL A 71 -5.21 1.65 3.66
CA VAL A 71 -3.93 1.28 4.25
C VAL A 71 -3.94 1.48 5.76
N TYR A 72 -4.56 2.55 6.24
CA TYR A 72 -4.70 2.82 7.68
C TYR A 72 -5.71 1.90 8.36
N THR A 73 -6.72 1.43 7.62
CA THR A 73 -7.75 0.54 8.16
C THR A 73 -7.31 -0.91 8.19
N LEU A 74 -6.48 -1.35 7.25
CA LEU A 74 -6.13 -2.75 7.03
C LEU A 74 -4.81 -3.18 7.66
N ASN A 75 -4.07 -2.25 8.24
CA ASN A 75 -2.76 -2.50 8.84
C ASN A 75 -2.69 -1.92 10.25
N ILE A 76 -1.81 -2.49 11.05
CA ILE A 76 -1.54 -2.05 12.42
C ILE A 76 -0.28 -1.20 12.38
N PHE A 77 -0.32 0.01 12.91
CA PHE A 77 0.78 0.99 12.95
C PHE A 77 1.23 1.27 14.38
#